data_AF-A0AA36IBE1-F1
#
_entry.id   AF-A0AA36IBE1-F1
#
_cell.length_a   1.000
_cell.length_b   1.000
_cell.length_c   1.000
_cell.angle_alpha   90.00
_cell.angle_beta   90.00
_cell.angle_gamma   90.00
#
_symmetry.space_group_name_H-M   'P 1'
#
loop_
_entity.id
_entity.type
_entity.pdbx_description
1 polymer ?
#
loop_
_entity_poly.entity_id
_entity_poly.type
_entity_poly.pdbx_seq_one_letter_code
_entity_poly.pdbx_strand_id
1 'polypeptide(L)'
;TPAFLDVEQLETDAAHRSRRPKRRSCDAVSGRSVACCLVSFCSTLYLAGIQTEVRVLNGMQPPNAEVHADRTISAPSLSPPQAHDPSRASNANAAISVTETSTSPTPTPTSSEAANGSSPEIGYMIPRADCPKGADQVASLEECIAAAAFLKKKMMSTTPFSAHSDPVGCIYRTTDRDIFFNNHPEGSPNKERRPICKGPLLAVGAGGLNPKSIKPVAAWDQASDEMRHAAAKIRLFCFAWTPFRGGDQAMLAEVTLQYNKCDGHAFFSDRYPGGEKREDVIVVKVPEQRVPRTDQQWLYHRNMVGLMPTWDHLLRTGLAEQYDWVINTELDHFVSPSRCRLAIVSYLQTLQKASPTEQKSAHGPLMLMWGNAFVFNRKMVSLMREQWKHLGTTETGKSVGVGCPQFMRGRQEWPEFCSQDIVYPNLVEGVLRGGAAAYGRPGCGQADGTTRNRIPFQLGCWEMQKNPYGMSEEGESDAIQEFAQIQKMKDEREAMRRYAGTEQAENYKLWFSAKNVPVIHHIVGAEVHKLARELLDPEPEKKKKTRALSPSDSAERLRHHERW
;
A
#
# COMPACT_ATOMS: atom_id res chain seq x y z
N THR A 1 -30.79 55.46 3.04
CA THR A 1 -29.71 54.62 2.46
C THR A 1 -30.33 53.44 1.76
N PRO A 2 -29.90 53.08 0.54
CA PRO A 2 -29.31 53.90 -0.54
C PRO A 2 -30.11 53.72 -1.86
N ALA A 3 -30.40 54.76 -2.67
CA ALA A 3 -29.51 55.52 -3.55
C ALA A 3 -28.80 54.65 -4.62
N PHE A 4 -29.47 54.52 -5.75
CA PHE A 4 -28.95 54.17 -7.07
C PHE A 4 -28.04 55.29 -7.60
N LEU A 5 -26.97 54.94 -8.32
CA LEU A 5 -26.44 55.75 -9.43
C LEU A 5 -25.56 54.90 -10.36
N ASP A 6 -25.61 55.32 -11.62
CA ASP A 6 -25.28 54.65 -12.87
C ASP A 6 -23.80 54.36 -13.16
N VAL A 7 -23.66 53.45 -14.13
CA VAL A 7 -22.44 53.02 -14.83
C VAL A 7 -22.41 53.66 -16.22
N GLU A 8 -21.36 54.40 -16.54
CA GLU A 8 -20.92 54.72 -17.91
C GLU A 8 -19.38 54.90 -17.85
N GLN A 9 -18.60 53.94 -18.36
CA GLN A 9 -18.03 53.86 -19.71
C GLN A 9 -16.77 54.73 -19.89
N LEU A 10 -15.62 54.07 -20.03
CA LEU A 10 -14.33 54.68 -20.37
C LEU A 10 -13.64 53.81 -21.43
N GLU A 11 -13.66 54.30 -22.67
CA GLU A 11 -12.74 53.92 -23.74
C GLU A 11 -11.72 55.04 -23.96
N THR A 12 -10.46 54.60 -24.17
CA THR A 12 -9.38 55.16 -24.99
C THR A 12 -9.00 56.65 -24.91
N ASP A 13 -7.72 56.90 -24.63
CA ASP A 13 -6.91 57.69 -25.59
C ASP A 13 -5.40 57.42 -25.48
N ALA A 14 -4.76 57.44 -26.65
CA ALA A 14 -3.36 57.18 -26.89
C ALA A 14 -2.63 58.41 -27.47
N ALA A 15 -1.32 58.43 -27.27
CA ALA A 15 -0.26 59.11 -28.04
C ALA A 15 0.22 60.52 -27.61
N HIS A 16 1.48 60.62 -27.16
CA HIS A 16 2.54 61.34 -27.91
C HIS A 16 4.00 61.12 -27.42
N ARG A 17 4.80 60.57 -28.35
CA ARG A 17 6.19 60.90 -28.79
C ARG A 17 7.40 61.08 -27.82
N SER A 18 8.33 60.13 -28.00
CA SER A 18 9.76 60.25 -28.43
C SER A 18 10.83 60.88 -27.51
N ARG A 19 11.91 60.12 -27.27
CA ARG A 19 13.33 60.46 -27.58
C ARG A 19 14.26 59.26 -27.35
N ARG A 20 15.16 58.98 -28.31
CA ARG A 20 16.31 58.04 -28.21
C ARG A 20 17.43 58.64 -27.33
N PRO A 21 18.40 57.82 -26.84
CA PRO A 21 19.70 57.83 -27.53
C PRO A 21 20.52 56.51 -27.54
N LYS A 22 21.30 56.40 -28.62
CA LYS A 22 22.71 55.97 -28.82
C LYS A 22 23.25 54.57 -28.40
N ARG A 23 23.83 53.95 -29.43
CA ARG A 23 24.80 52.83 -29.47
C ARG A 23 26.03 53.03 -28.57
N ARG A 24 26.58 51.91 -28.09
CA ARG A 24 28.04 51.72 -27.90
C ARG A 24 28.48 50.33 -28.40
N SER A 25 29.62 50.37 -29.07
CA SER A 25 30.49 49.30 -29.58
C SER A 25 31.37 48.75 -28.46
N CYS A 26 31.86 47.50 -28.59
CA CYS A 26 33.28 47.13 -28.50
C CYS A 26 33.49 45.60 -28.63
N ASP A 27 34.15 45.25 -29.72
CA ASP A 27 35.43 44.54 -29.82
C ASP A 27 35.61 43.05 -29.51
N ALA A 28 36.29 42.45 -30.48
CA ALA A 28 36.84 41.12 -30.60
C ALA A 28 38.14 40.94 -29.81
N VAL A 29 38.43 39.70 -29.40
CA VAL A 29 39.77 39.20 -29.08
C VAL A 29 39.98 37.86 -29.78
N SER A 30 41.19 37.68 -30.31
CA SER A 30 41.62 36.65 -31.24
C SER A 30 42.65 35.68 -30.63
N GLY A 31 42.69 34.44 -31.17
CA GLY A 31 43.85 33.53 -31.23
C GLY A 31 44.17 32.69 -29.98
N ARG A 32 44.59 31.41 -30.03
CA ARG A 32 45.11 30.52 -31.11
C ARG A 32 45.02 29.03 -30.69
N SER A 33 44.91 28.15 -31.70
CA SER A 33 45.44 26.76 -31.89
C SER A 33 45.19 25.69 -30.79
N VAL A 34 44.76 24.46 -31.09
CA VAL A 34 45.45 23.40 -31.87
C VAL A 34 44.43 22.41 -32.48
N ALA A 35 44.88 21.74 -33.54
CA ALA A 35 44.17 20.98 -34.56
C ALA A 35 43.79 19.51 -34.23
N CYS A 36 43.00 18.95 -35.16
CA CYS A 36 42.89 17.54 -35.59
C CYS A 36 42.08 16.54 -34.74
N CYS A 37 40.87 16.20 -35.20
CA CYS A 37 40.64 14.94 -35.91
C CYS A 37 39.34 14.97 -36.75
N LEU A 38 39.44 14.31 -37.90
CA LEU A 38 38.52 14.26 -39.03
C LEU A 38 37.48 13.12 -38.92
N VAL A 39 36.55 13.14 -39.89
CA VAL A 39 35.68 12.06 -40.40
C VAL A 39 34.24 12.08 -39.82
N SER A 40 33.27 12.76 -40.44
CA SER A 40 32.52 12.47 -41.69
C SER A 40 31.22 11.69 -41.42
N PHE A 41 30.05 12.29 -41.69
CA PHE A 41 29.15 11.90 -42.79
C PHE A 41 27.85 12.73 -42.77
N CYS A 42 27.57 13.37 -43.91
CA CYS A 42 26.25 13.85 -44.32
C CYS A 42 25.32 12.66 -44.61
N SER A 43 24.02 12.84 -44.36
CA SER A 43 22.92 12.58 -45.33
C SER A 43 21.58 12.71 -44.60
N THR A 44 20.78 13.75 -44.85
CA THR A 44 19.78 13.96 -45.92
C THR A 44 18.37 13.77 -45.37
N LEU A 45 17.54 14.79 -45.59
CA LEU A 45 16.11 14.85 -45.40
C LEU A 45 15.36 13.67 -46.04
N TYR A 46 14.28 13.22 -45.40
CA TYR A 46 13.07 12.80 -46.10
C TYR A 46 11.82 13.21 -45.31
N LEU A 47 10.97 13.99 -45.98
CA LEU A 47 9.64 14.44 -45.57
C LEU A 47 8.59 13.47 -46.11
N ALA A 48 7.65 13.07 -45.25
CA ALA A 48 6.25 12.77 -45.57
C ALA A 48 5.51 12.78 -44.21
N GLY A 49 4.46 13.56 -43.95
CA GLY A 49 3.45 14.10 -44.84
C GLY A 49 2.15 13.32 -44.67
N ILE A 50 1.47 13.43 -43.53
CA ILE A 50 0.07 13.03 -43.37
C ILE A 50 -0.65 14.15 -42.60
N GLN A 51 -1.40 14.96 -43.34
CA GLN A 51 -2.47 15.82 -42.82
C GLN A 51 -3.71 14.94 -42.61
N THR A 52 -4.27 14.96 -41.40
CA THR A 52 -5.65 14.53 -41.16
C THR A 52 -6.47 15.77 -40.81
N GLU A 53 -7.41 16.10 -41.69
CA GLU A 53 -8.47 17.08 -41.46
C GLU A 53 -9.38 16.65 -40.31
N VAL A 54 -9.62 17.54 -39.36
CA VAL A 54 -10.67 17.41 -38.35
C VAL A 54 -11.86 18.25 -38.83
N ARG A 55 -12.91 17.58 -39.32
CA ARG A 55 -14.22 18.18 -39.56
C ARG A 55 -14.95 18.32 -38.23
N VAL A 56 -15.28 19.56 -37.90
CA VAL A 56 -16.21 19.97 -36.84
C VAL A 56 -17.64 19.68 -37.32
N LEU A 57 -18.38 18.86 -36.58
CA LEU A 57 -19.84 18.76 -36.71
C LEU A 57 -20.48 19.30 -35.43
N ASN A 58 -21.17 20.43 -35.59
CA ASN A 58 -22.09 21.02 -34.63
C ASN A 58 -23.45 20.33 -34.69
N GLY A 59 -24.08 20.18 -33.53
CA GLY A 59 -25.53 20.24 -33.39
C GLY A 59 -26.26 18.93 -33.09
N MET A 60 -26.67 18.74 -31.84
CA MET A 60 -27.95 18.11 -31.50
C MET A 60 -28.51 18.73 -30.20
N GLN A 61 -29.68 19.38 -30.33
CA GLN A 61 -30.58 19.71 -29.22
C GLN A 61 -31.24 18.42 -28.67
N PRO A 62 -31.60 18.37 -27.38
CA PRO A 62 -32.48 17.32 -26.86
C PRO A 62 -33.96 17.70 -27.04
N PRO A 63 -34.87 16.74 -27.32
CA PRO A 63 -36.29 17.02 -27.33
C PRO A 63 -36.88 16.94 -25.91
N ASN A 64 -37.76 17.89 -25.64
CA ASN A 64 -38.74 17.85 -24.56
C ASN A 64 -39.72 16.67 -24.76
N ALA A 65 -40.07 16.00 -23.68
CA ALA A 65 -41.29 15.20 -23.59
C ALA A 65 -41.86 15.28 -22.16
N GLU A 66 -42.86 16.14 -21.98
CA GLU A 66 -43.93 15.97 -21.00
C GLU A 66 -44.94 14.97 -21.59
N VAL A 67 -45.39 13.94 -20.83
CA VAL A 67 -46.78 13.44 -20.79
C VAL A 67 -47.01 12.62 -19.49
N HIS A 68 -47.99 13.08 -18.71
CA HIS A 68 -48.98 12.43 -17.83
C HIS A 68 -48.83 11.01 -17.24
N ALA A 69 -48.96 10.99 -15.90
CA ALA A 69 -50.03 10.42 -15.07
C ALA A 69 -50.38 8.91 -15.04
N ASP A 70 -50.62 8.49 -13.80
CA ASP A 70 -51.40 7.35 -13.30
C ASP A 70 -50.97 5.92 -13.63
N ARG A 71 -50.45 5.24 -12.59
CA ARG A 71 -50.88 3.87 -12.28
C ARG A 71 -50.60 3.51 -10.83
N THR A 72 -51.69 3.51 -10.06
CA THR A 72 -51.91 2.69 -8.86
C THR A 72 -51.54 1.23 -9.15
N ILE A 73 -50.62 0.65 -8.37
CA ILE A 73 -50.42 -0.79 -8.30
C ILE A 73 -50.46 -1.22 -6.83
N SER A 74 -51.41 -2.10 -6.58
CA SER A 74 -51.77 -2.74 -5.33
C SER A 74 -50.63 -3.56 -4.71
N ALA A 75 -50.57 -3.53 -3.38
CA ALA A 75 -49.78 -4.45 -2.58
C ALA A 75 -50.34 -5.88 -2.65
N PRO A 76 -49.47 -6.91 -2.57
CA PRO A 76 -49.86 -8.22 -2.08
C PRO A 76 -49.41 -8.45 -0.64
N SER A 77 -50.36 -9.03 0.09
CA SER A 77 -50.38 -9.45 1.48
C SER A 77 -49.51 -10.68 1.77
N LEU A 78 -48.79 -10.61 2.89
CA LEU A 78 -48.46 -11.63 3.90
C LEU A 78 -48.25 -13.11 3.51
N SER A 79 -47.13 -13.66 3.97
CA SER A 79 -47.07 -14.88 4.79
C SER A 79 -45.76 -14.95 5.60
N PRO A 80 -45.77 -15.27 6.91
CA PRO A 80 -44.57 -15.43 7.72
C PRO A 80 -44.02 -16.87 7.69
N PRO A 81 -42.69 -17.09 7.76
CA PRO A 81 -42.15 -18.43 7.91
C PRO A 81 -42.21 -18.88 9.37
N GLN A 82 -42.63 -20.14 9.54
CA GLN A 82 -42.78 -20.87 10.79
C GLN A 82 -41.45 -21.03 11.53
N ALA A 83 -41.53 -20.89 12.86
CA ALA A 83 -40.47 -21.22 13.79
C ALA A 83 -40.33 -22.74 13.93
N HIS A 84 -39.11 -23.26 13.75
CA HIS A 84 -38.75 -24.61 14.14
C HIS A 84 -38.04 -24.58 15.50
N ASP A 85 -38.74 -25.10 16.50
CA ASP A 85 -38.21 -25.59 17.77
C ASP A 85 -37.55 -26.95 17.54
N PRO A 86 -36.42 -27.25 18.19
CA PRO A 86 -36.36 -28.56 18.83
C PRO A 86 -35.84 -28.46 20.26
N SER A 87 -36.74 -28.76 21.18
CA SER A 87 -36.44 -29.09 22.55
C SER A 87 -36.02 -30.56 22.67
N ARG A 88 -34.95 -30.77 23.45
CA ARG A 88 -34.83 -31.83 24.48
C ARG A 88 -34.63 -33.28 24.01
N ALA A 89 -33.39 -33.76 24.17
CA ALA A 89 -33.13 -35.13 24.57
C ALA A 89 -31.96 -35.19 25.57
N SER A 90 -32.19 -35.95 26.63
CA SER A 90 -31.45 -36.07 27.87
C SER A 90 -30.37 -37.16 27.85
N ASN A 91 -29.29 -36.89 28.61
CA ASN A 91 -28.45 -37.80 29.41
C ASN A 91 -28.38 -39.30 29.05
N ALA A 92 -27.14 -39.77 28.84
CA ALA A 92 -26.67 -41.03 29.41
C ALA A 92 -25.14 -41.00 29.60
N ASN A 93 -24.71 -41.05 30.86
CA ASN A 93 -23.35 -41.35 31.29
C ASN A 93 -22.99 -42.80 30.93
N ALA A 94 -21.81 -43.02 30.34
CA ALA A 94 -21.15 -44.31 30.36
C ALA A 94 -19.65 -44.09 30.59
N ALA A 95 -19.22 -44.34 31.82
CA ALA A 95 -17.82 -44.43 32.20
C ALA A 95 -17.22 -45.71 31.59
N ILE A 96 -16.14 -45.57 30.83
CA ILE A 96 -15.33 -46.70 30.37
C ILE A 96 -13.96 -46.57 31.03
N SER A 97 -13.70 -47.54 31.91
CA SER A 97 -12.46 -47.80 32.63
C SER A 97 -11.41 -48.31 31.65
N VAL A 98 -10.26 -47.63 31.55
CA VAL A 98 -9.11 -48.09 30.77
C VAL A 98 -8.01 -48.52 31.75
N THR A 99 -7.74 -49.82 31.71
CA THR A 99 -6.68 -50.55 32.39
C THR A 99 -5.29 -50.08 31.96
N GLU A 100 -4.49 -49.66 32.94
CA GLU A 100 -3.05 -49.43 32.81
C GLU A 100 -2.33 -50.76 32.55
N THR A 101 -1.57 -50.81 31.45
CA THR A 101 -0.66 -51.93 31.17
C THR A 101 0.77 -51.44 31.33
N SER A 102 1.42 -52.00 32.35
CA SER A 102 2.83 -51.83 32.70
C SER A 102 3.75 -52.45 31.64
N THR A 103 4.71 -51.67 31.14
CA THR A 103 5.84 -52.18 30.34
C THR A 103 7.17 -51.77 30.97
N SER A 104 7.97 -52.80 31.25
CA SER A 104 9.32 -52.82 31.85
C SER A 104 10.38 -52.15 30.95
N PRO A 105 11.51 -51.66 31.50
CA PRO A 105 12.49 -50.85 30.75
C PRO A 105 13.45 -51.70 29.90
N THR A 106 13.62 -51.28 28.65
CA THR A 106 14.61 -51.81 27.69
C THR A 106 15.98 -51.12 27.89
N PRO A 107 17.11 -51.85 27.84
CA PRO A 107 18.44 -51.28 28.06
C PRO A 107 18.93 -50.42 26.90
N THR A 108 19.49 -49.27 27.25
CA THR A 108 20.15 -48.28 26.38
C THR A 108 21.44 -48.84 25.77
N PRO A 109 21.61 -48.85 24.43
CA PRO A 109 22.91 -49.06 23.83
C PRO A 109 23.68 -47.74 23.76
N THR A 110 24.86 -47.75 24.40
CA THR A 110 25.91 -46.73 24.28
C THR A 110 26.39 -46.66 22.84
N SER A 111 26.15 -45.52 22.17
CA SER A 111 26.73 -45.21 20.86
C SER A 111 27.81 -44.14 21.01
N SER A 112 29.00 -44.47 20.53
CA SER A 112 30.21 -43.67 20.49
C SER A 112 30.05 -42.37 19.68
N GLU A 113 30.60 -41.28 20.21
CA GLU A 113 30.89 -40.04 19.48
C GLU A 113 31.72 -40.32 18.22
N ALA A 114 31.11 -40.12 17.06
CA ALA A 114 31.78 -39.94 15.78
C ALA A 114 31.49 -38.52 15.28
N ALA A 115 32.52 -37.89 14.71
CA ALA A 115 32.57 -36.47 14.34
C ALA A 115 31.30 -35.92 13.66
N ASN A 116 30.71 -34.88 14.26
CA ASN A 116 29.56 -34.13 13.74
C ASN A 116 29.90 -33.39 12.43
N GLY A 117 29.82 -34.10 11.30
CA GLY A 117 29.56 -33.51 10.00
C GLY A 117 28.05 -33.44 9.80
N SER A 118 27.43 -32.30 10.06
CA SER A 118 25.99 -32.12 9.83
C SER A 118 25.68 -32.36 8.34
N SER A 119 24.94 -33.43 8.05
CA SER A 119 24.44 -33.70 6.70
C SER A 119 23.64 -32.49 6.20
N PRO A 120 23.84 -32.02 4.96
CA PRO A 120 23.14 -30.83 4.47
C PRO A 120 21.63 -31.07 4.47
N GLU A 121 20.90 -30.13 5.05
CA GLU A 121 19.43 -30.16 5.10
C GLU A 121 18.87 -30.08 3.67
N ILE A 122 18.06 -31.08 3.30
CA ILE A 122 17.45 -31.21 1.96
C ILE A 122 16.14 -30.43 1.95
N GLY A 123 15.93 -29.60 0.92
CA GLY A 123 14.68 -28.88 0.67
C GLY A 123 14.03 -29.28 -0.65
N TYR A 124 12.78 -28.83 -0.85
CA TYR A 124 12.03 -29.02 -2.09
C TYR A 124 11.71 -27.69 -2.77
N MET A 125 11.57 -27.68 -4.10
CA MET A 125 11.14 -26.51 -4.90
C MET A 125 10.41 -26.92 -6.18
N ILE A 126 9.76 -25.95 -6.81
CA ILE A 126 9.10 -26.06 -8.10
C ILE A 126 9.89 -25.20 -9.12
N PRO A 127 10.91 -25.70 -9.85
CA PRO A 127 11.58 -24.93 -10.90
C PRO A 127 10.67 -24.68 -12.11
N ARG A 128 11.07 -23.78 -13.01
CA ARG A 128 10.29 -23.43 -14.21
C ARG A 128 10.30 -24.53 -15.29
N ALA A 129 11.43 -25.20 -15.43
CA ALA A 129 11.64 -26.28 -16.38
C ALA A 129 12.36 -27.40 -15.64
N ASP A 130 13.64 -27.64 -15.90
CA ASP A 130 14.39 -28.71 -15.27
C ASP A 130 14.87 -28.37 -13.85
N CYS A 131 15.24 -29.40 -13.10
CA CYS A 131 15.89 -29.20 -11.80
C CYS A 131 17.22 -28.45 -11.98
N PRO A 132 17.50 -27.42 -11.16
CA PRO A 132 18.75 -26.69 -11.24
C PRO A 132 19.93 -27.60 -10.89
N LYS A 133 21.13 -27.20 -11.32
CA LYS A 133 22.36 -27.97 -11.07
C LYS A 133 22.55 -28.24 -9.57
N GLY A 134 22.66 -29.51 -9.20
CA GLY A 134 22.80 -29.94 -7.80
C GLY A 134 21.48 -30.24 -7.09
N ALA A 135 20.36 -30.19 -7.80
CA ALA A 135 19.07 -30.72 -7.36
C ALA A 135 18.58 -31.80 -8.34
N ASP A 136 17.87 -32.78 -7.81
CA ASP A 136 17.30 -33.91 -8.56
C ASP A 136 15.78 -33.83 -8.56
N GLN A 137 15.13 -34.38 -9.57
CA GLN A 137 13.68 -34.51 -9.53
C GLN A 137 13.28 -35.55 -8.48
N VAL A 138 12.23 -35.26 -7.72
CA VAL A 138 11.64 -36.22 -6.79
C VAL A 138 11.05 -37.39 -7.56
N ALA A 139 11.63 -38.56 -7.38
CA ALA A 139 11.38 -39.76 -8.19
C ALA A 139 10.53 -40.83 -7.49
N SER A 140 10.06 -40.57 -6.26
CA SER A 140 9.18 -41.48 -5.53
C SER A 140 7.90 -40.78 -5.06
N LEU A 141 6.83 -41.56 -4.93
CA LEU A 141 5.53 -41.08 -4.45
C LEU A 141 5.61 -40.57 -3.01
N GLU A 142 6.28 -41.31 -2.13
CA GLU A 142 6.43 -40.96 -0.71
C GLU A 142 7.13 -39.61 -0.55
N GLU A 143 8.21 -39.40 -1.30
CA GLU A 143 8.94 -38.14 -1.28
C GLU A 143 8.14 -37.02 -1.97
N CYS A 144 7.30 -37.34 -2.94
CA CYS A 144 6.39 -36.37 -3.57
C CYS A 144 5.32 -35.87 -2.58
N ILE A 145 4.78 -36.77 -1.75
CA ILE A 145 3.86 -36.41 -0.66
C ILE A 145 4.57 -35.52 0.36
N ALA A 146 5.80 -35.87 0.74
CA ALA A 146 6.62 -35.05 1.64
C ALA A 146 6.91 -33.66 1.03
N ALA A 147 7.22 -33.60 -0.26
CA ALA A 147 7.44 -32.35 -0.98
C ALA A 147 6.17 -31.50 -1.03
N ALA A 148 4.99 -32.10 -1.25
CA ALA A 148 3.72 -31.39 -1.22
C ALA A 148 3.42 -30.78 0.15
N ALA A 149 3.66 -31.55 1.22
CA ALA A 149 3.54 -31.04 2.59
C ALA A 149 4.54 -29.90 2.87
N PHE A 150 5.81 -30.05 2.46
CA PHE A 150 6.85 -29.04 2.63
C PHE A 150 6.52 -27.73 1.87
N LEU A 151 6.06 -27.85 0.62
CA LEU A 151 5.69 -26.73 -0.23
C LEU A 151 4.30 -26.17 0.09
N LYS A 152 3.59 -26.74 1.07
CA LYS A 152 2.21 -26.41 1.43
C LYS A 152 1.26 -26.42 0.23
N LYS A 153 1.47 -27.36 -0.69
CA LYS A 153 0.62 -27.57 -1.85
C LYS A 153 -0.31 -28.76 -1.61
N LYS A 154 -1.50 -28.69 -2.21
CA LYS A 154 -2.43 -29.81 -2.20
C LYS A 154 -1.80 -30.98 -2.97
N MET A 155 -1.83 -32.17 -2.38
CA MET A 155 -1.56 -33.40 -3.12
C MET A 155 -2.86 -33.82 -3.81
N MET A 156 -2.84 -33.99 -5.13
CA MET A 156 -4.01 -34.38 -5.92
C MET A 156 -4.49 -35.79 -5.54
N SER A 157 -3.55 -36.73 -5.38
CA SER A 157 -3.79 -38.10 -4.93
C SER A 157 -2.58 -38.66 -4.20
N THR A 158 -2.81 -39.56 -3.24
CA THR A 158 -1.78 -40.37 -2.60
C THR A 158 -1.49 -41.67 -3.35
N THR A 159 -2.10 -41.87 -4.51
CA THR A 159 -1.80 -42.96 -5.45
C THR A 159 -1.09 -42.43 -6.70
N PRO A 160 -0.15 -43.20 -7.30
CA PRO A 160 0.48 -42.83 -8.56
C PRO A 160 -0.54 -42.72 -9.69
N PHE A 161 -0.36 -41.72 -10.54
CA PHE A 161 -1.02 -41.68 -11.85
C PHE A 161 -0.06 -42.16 -12.93
N SER A 162 -0.59 -42.74 -14.00
CA SER A 162 0.18 -43.16 -15.16
C SER A 162 -0.32 -42.40 -16.39
N ALA A 163 0.32 -41.28 -16.71
CA ALA A 163 0.01 -40.44 -17.86
C ALA A 163 1.24 -40.25 -18.75
N HIS A 164 1.18 -40.72 -20.00
CA HIS A 164 2.26 -40.56 -20.98
C HIS A 164 2.51 -39.09 -21.34
N SER A 165 1.49 -38.25 -21.27
CA SER A 165 1.55 -36.82 -21.62
C SER A 165 2.12 -35.91 -20.52
N ASP A 166 2.57 -36.47 -19.40
CA ASP A 166 3.15 -35.70 -18.30
C ASP A 166 4.57 -36.22 -17.99
N PRO A 167 5.48 -35.37 -17.46
CA PRO A 167 6.83 -35.80 -17.08
C PRO A 167 6.82 -36.97 -16.10
N VAL A 168 7.88 -37.78 -16.06
CA VAL A 168 8.00 -38.82 -15.03
C VAL A 168 8.33 -38.18 -13.68
N GLY A 169 7.82 -38.73 -12.58
CA GLY A 169 8.15 -38.31 -11.22
C GLY A 169 7.12 -37.37 -10.58
N CYS A 170 7.56 -36.64 -9.56
CA CYS A 170 6.71 -35.67 -8.85
C CYS A 170 6.58 -34.38 -9.67
N ILE A 171 5.35 -33.90 -9.82
CA ILE A 171 4.98 -32.82 -10.73
C ILE A 171 4.02 -31.86 -10.06
N TYR A 172 4.26 -30.56 -10.25
CA TYR A 172 3.31 -29.49 -10.01
C TYR A 172 2.51 -29.18 -11.27
N ARG A 173 1.18 -29.13 -11.14
CA ARG A 173 0.27 -28.69 -12.20
C ARG A 173 0.01 -27.21 -12.07
N THR A 174 0.48 -26.42 -13.04
CA THR A 174 0.35 -24.95 -12.98
C THR A 174 -1.11 -24.50 -13.00
N THR A 175 -1.99 -25.21 -13.72
CA THR A 175 -3.42 -24.92 -13.86
C THR A 175 -4.19 -25.12 -12.56
N ASP A 176 -3.99 -26.26 -11.91
CA ASP A 176 -4.75 -26.69 -10.73
C ASP A 176 -4.07 -26.34 -9.41
N ARG A 177 -2.81 -25.88 -9.47
CA ARG A 177 -1.95 -25.51 -8.34
C ARG A 177 -1.78 -26.62 -7.30
N ASP A 178 -1.78 -27.87 -7.75
CA ASP A 178 -1.57 -29.05 -6.92
C ASP A 178 -0.39 -29.89 -7.43
N ILE A 179 0.00 -30.86 -6.60
CA ILE A 179 1.11 -31.78 -6.86
C ILE A 179 0.56 -33.19 -7.03
N PHE A 180 1.14 -33.94 -7.96
CA PHE A 180 0.88 -35.36 -8.11
C PHE A 180 2.14 -36.11 -8.56
N PHE A 181 2.11 -37.43 -8.45
CA PHE A 181 3.21 -38.29 -8.87
C PHE A 181 2.82 -39.08 -10.12
N ASN A 182 3.57 -38.90 -11.21
CA ASN A 182 3.42 -39.67 -12.43
C ASN A 182 4.45 -40.81 -12.49
N ASN A 183 3.99 -42.05 -12.63
CA ASN A 183 4.83 -43.23 -12.74
C ASN A 183 4.89 -43.81 -14.16
N HIS A 184 4.37 -43.10 -15.17
CA HIS A 184 4.47 -43.57 -16.55
C HIS A 184 5.94 -43.66 -16.98
N PRO A 185 6.44 -44.83 -17.45
CA PRO A 185 7.87 -45.01 -17.74
C PRO A 185 8.37 -44.11 -18.88
N GLU A 186 7.49 -43.80 -19.84
CA GLU A 186 7.78 -42.96 -21.00
C GLU A 186 7.10 -41.58 -20.88
N GLY A 187 6.97 -41.03 -19.68
CA GLY A 187 6.37 -39.71 -19.48
C GLY A 187 7.07 -38.62 -20.31
N SER A 188 6.29 -37.77 -20.96
CA SER A 188 6.77 -36.75 -21.90
C SER A 188 6.73 -35.33 -21.31
N PRO A 189 7.62 -34.42 -21.73
CA PRO A 189 7.59 -33.03 -21.28
C PRO A 189 6.25 -32.35 -21.58
N ASN A 190 5.74 -31.58 -20.62
CA ASN A 190 4.50 -30.85 -20.76
C ASN A 190 4.64 -29.41 -20.23
N LYS A 191 4.26 -28.44 -21.05
CA LYS A 191 4.41 -27.00 -20.75
C LYS A 191 3.61 -26.53 -19.53
N GLU A 192 2.58 -27.26 -19.13
CA GLU A 192 1.73 -26.94 -17.97
C GLU A 192 2.12 -27.76 -16.72
N ARG A 193 3.23 -28.48 -16.80
CA ARG A 193 3.76 -29.34 -15.74
C ARG A 193 5.17 -28.92 -15.41
N ARG A 194 5.45 -28.83 -14.12
CA ARG A 194 6.78 -28.48 -13.61
C ARG A 194 7.24 -29.61 -12.71
N PRO A 195 8.47 -30.14 -12.86
CA PRO A 195 8.98 -31.14 -11.94
C PRO A 195 9.06 -30.56 -10.53
N ILE A 196 8.96 -31.41 -9.52
CA ILE A 196 9.33 -31.05 -8.15
C ILE A 196 10.75 -31.54 -7.92
N CYS A 197 11.62 -30.64 -7.47
CA CYS A 197 13.03 -30.95 -7.28
C CYS A 197 13.41 -30.95 -5.81
N LYS A 198 14.36 -31.80 -5.45
CA LYS A 198 14.99 -31.92 -4.14
C LYS A 198 16.48 -31.63 -4.24
N GLY A 199 17.06 -31.04 -3.22
CA GLY A 199 18.50 -30.82 -3.16
C GLY A 199 18.92 -30.11 -1.87
N PRO A 200 20.21 -29.80 -1.71
CA PRO A 200 20.68 -28.97 -0.61
C PRO A 200 19.93 -27.63 -0.61
N LEU A 201 19.44 -27.15 0.54
CA LEU A 201 18.71 -25.86 0.65
C LEU A 201 19.37 -24.69 -0.10
N LEU A 202 20.71 -24.69 -0.21
CA LEU A 202 21.49 -23.71 -0.98
C LEU A 202 21.30 -23.83 -2.52
N ALA A 203 21.26 -25.05 -3.05
CA ALA A 203 21.02 -25.32 -4.47
C ALA A 203 19.53 -25.20 -4.84
N VAL A 204 18.66 -25.46 -3.85
CA VAL A 204 17.21 -25.34 -3.97
C VAL A 204 16.72 -23.90 -4.00
N GLY A 205 17.65 -22.93 -3.96
CA GLY A 205 17.38 -21.51 -4.18
C GLY A 205 16.14 -21.07 -3.42
N ALA A 206 16.10 -21.42 -2.13
CA ALA A 206 14.90 -21.48 -1.32
C ALA A 206 13.91 -20.34 -1.66
N GLY A 207 12.85 -20.70 -2.39
CA GLY A 207 11.56 -19.97 -2.43
C GLY A 207 10.84 -20.00 -1.08
N GLY A 208 11.50 -20.51 -0.03
CA GLY A 208 11.25 -20.19 1.36
C GLY A 208 12.57 -19.75 1.97
N LEU A 209 13.03 -18.53 1.68
CA LEU A 209 14.10 -17.95 2.46
C LEU A 209 13.68 -18.03 3.91
N ASN A 210 14.49 -18.70 4.74
CA ASN A 210 14.34 -18.57 6.18
C ASN A 210 14.36 -17.05 6.48
N PRO A 211 13.26 -16.45 6.99
CA PRO A 211 13.21 -15.00 7.20
C PRO A 211 14.39 -14.50 8.03
N LYS A 212 14.95 -15.37 8.89
CA LYS A 212 16.10 -15.09 9.74
C LYS A 212 17.44 -14.93 9.01
N SER A 213 17.59 -15.42 7.77
CA SER A 213 18.83 -15.31 6.99
C SER A 213 18.86 -14.12 6.02
N ILE A 214 17.71 -13.50 5.75
CA ILE A 214 17.67 -12.24 5.01
C ILE A 214 17.91 -11.10 5.98
N LYS A 215 19.09 -10.48 5.92
CA LYS A 215 19.24 -9.13 6.46
C LYS A 215 18.50 -8.18 5.52
N PRO A 216 17.54 -7.36 6.00
CA PRO A 216 16.94 -6.32 5.20
C PRO A 216 18.06 -5.43 4.65
N VAL A 217 18.21 -5.35 3.32
CA VAL A 217 19.06 -4.31 2.73
C VAL A 217 18.22 -3.07 2.75
N ALA A 218 18.55 -2.15 3.63
CA ALA A 218 17.67 -1.04 3.91
C ALA A 218 17.70 -0.08 2.72
N ALA A 219 16.55 0.38 2.25
CA ALA A 219 16.45 1.62 1.48
C ALA A 219 17.25 2.75 2.17
N TRP A 220 17.32 2.69 3.49
CA TRP A 220 18.20 3.48 4.36
C TRP A 220 19.67 3.42 3.97
N ASP A 221 20.21 2.25 3.62
CA ASP A 221 21.63 2.07 3.28
C ASP A 221 22.01 2.74 1.97
N GLN A 222 21.05 2.84 1.02
CA GLN A 222 21.24 3.50 -0.27
C GLN A 222 21.07 5.03 -0.21
N ALA A 223 20.39 5.56 0.82
CA ALA A 223 20.25 6.99 1.01
C ALA A 223 21.61 7.63 1.40
N SER A 224 21.84 8.88 0.98
CA SER A 224 23.03 9.61 1.42
C SER A 224 22.99 9.83 2.93
N ASP A 225 24.16 9.98 3.56
CA ASP A 225 24.27 10.29 5.00
C ASP A 225 23.50 11.55 5.37
N GLU A 226 23.51 12.56 4.50
CA GLU A 226 22.75 13.79 4.67
C GLU A 226 21.24 13.52 4.71
N MET A 227 20.72 12.71 3.77
CA MET A 227 19.30 12.33 3.75
C MET A 227 18.92 11.53 4.99
N ARG A 228 19.74 10.55 5.38
CA ARG A 228 19.53 9.77 6.61
C ARG A 228 19.49 10.68 7.84
N HIS A 229 20.42 11.61 7.95
CA HIS A 229 20.50 12.55 9.06
C HIS A 229 19.32 13.52 9.09
N ALA A 230 18.87 14.00 7.93
CA ALA A 230 17.66 14.83 7.82
C ALA A 230 16.40 14.03 8.19
N ALA A 231 16.27 12.80 7.68
CA ALA A 231 15.14 11.92 7.95
C ALA A 231 15.05 11.56 9.44
N ALA A 232 16.18 11.27 10.09
CA ALA A 232 16.23 10.96 11.52
C ALA A 232 15.76 12.11 12.44
N LYS A 233 15.72 13.35 11.95
CA LYS A 233 15.20 14.51 12.70
C LYS A 233 13.68 14.67 12.61
N ILE A 234 13.03 13.98 11.68
CA ILE A 234 11.57 14.09 11.49
C ILE A 234 10.86 13.30 12.58
N ARG A 235 10.06 14.01 13.39
CA ARG A 235 9.08 13.37 14.28
C ARG A 235 7.80 13.07 13.52
N LEU A 236 7.48 11.79 13.39
CA LEU A 236 6.36 11.27 12.60
C LEU A 236 5.27 10.71 13.52
N PHE A 237 4.05 11.19 13.35
CA PHE A 237 2.84 10.61 13.96
C PHE A 237 2.07 9.77 12.94
N CYS A 238 1.75 8.53 13.29
CA CYS A 238 1.02 7.61 12.41
C CYS A 238 -0.37 7.34 12.97
N PHE A 239 -1.41 7.47 12.15
CA PHE A 239 -2.75 7.10 12.59
C PHE A 239 -3.58 6.45 11.49
N ALA A 240 -4.47 5.56 11.92
CA ALA A 240 -5.43 4.90 11.06
C ALA A 240 -6.83 4.95 11.67
N TRP A 241 -7.82 5.01 10.80
CA TRP A 241 -9.21 4.75 11.14
C TRP A 241 -9.57 3.31 10.75
N THR A 242 -10.27 2.59 11.62
CA THR A 242 -10.77 1.26 11.31
C THR A 242 -12.22 1.06 11.80
N PRO A 243 -13.10 0.53 10.94
CA PRO A 243 -14.41 0.04 11.33
C PRO A 243 -14.37 -1.38 11.92
N PHE A 244 -13.21 -1.94 12.31
CA PHE A 244 -13.08 -3.30 12.85
C PHE A 244 -13.97 -4.35 12.17
N ARG A 245 -13.76 -4.53 10.86
CA ARG A 245 -14.36 -5.62 10.06
C ARG A 245 -13.68 -6.95 10.41
N GLY A 246 -14.26 -8.04 9.90
CA GLY A 246 -13.64 -9.37 10.03
C GLY A 246 -12.23 -9.35 9.43
N GLY A 247 -11.23 -9.80 10.20
CA GLY A 247 -9.81 -9.75 9.82
C GLY A 247 -9.04 -8.57 10.42
N ASP A 248 -9.68 -7.41 10.62
CA ASP A 248 -9.01 -6.19 11.12
C ASP A 248 -8.34 -6.40 12.49
N GLN A 249 -8.92 -7.25 13.34
CA GLN A 249 -8.35 -7.53 14.66
C GLN A 249 -6.99 -8.22 14.55
N ALA A 250 -6.82 -9.14 13.61
CA ALA A 250 -5.56 -9.83 13.37
C ALA A 250 -4.55 -8.87 12.72
N MET A 251 -4.98 -8.08 11.74
CA MET A 251 -4.13 -7.06 11.11
C MET A 251 -3.68 -6.00 12.11
N LEU A 252 -4.56 -5.54 12.99
CA LEU A 252 -4.23 -4.51 13.97
C LEU A 252 -3.03 -4.92 14.84
N ALA A 253 -2.89 -6.19 15.21
CA ALA A 253 -1.73 -6.65 15.97
C ALA A 253 -0.41 -6.37 15.23
N GLU A 254 -0.34 -6.72 13.94
CA GLU A 254 0.85 -6.50 13.11
C GLU A 254 1.05 -5.02 12.73
N VAL A 255 -0.03 -4.27 12.50
CA VAL A 255 0.03 -2.83 12.23
C VAL A 255 0.49 -2.07 13.48
N THR A 256 0.06 -2.45 14.69
CA THR A 256 0.57 -1.89 15.95
C THR A 256 2.09 -2.06 16.03
N LEU A 257 2.65 -3.22 15.64
CA LEU A 257 4.10 -3.43 15.63
C LEU A 257 4.83 -2.48 14.66
N GLN A 258 4.25 -2.21 13.49
CA GLN A 258 4.79 -1.24 12.53
C GLN A 258 4.72 0.20 13.09
N TYR A 259 3.55 0.58 13.61
CA TYR A 259 3.28 1.93 14.14
C TYR A 259 4.08 2.28 15.40
N ASN A 260 4.50 1.28 16.18
CA ASN A 260 5.44 1.46 17.29
C ASN A 260 6.81 2.04 16.87
N LYS A 261 7.12 2.05 15.57
CA LYS A 261 8.34 2.67 15.02
C LYS A 261 8.16 4.16 14.72
N CYS A 262 6.93 4.66 14.64
CA CYS A 262 6.64 6.09 14.63
C CYS A 262 6.99 6.74 15.98
N ASP A 263 7.08 8.07 16.02
CA ASP A 263 7.35 8.83 17.26
C ASP A 263 6.10 8.96 18.13
N GLY A 264 4.93 8.79 17.53
CA GLY A 264 3.66 8.56 18.18
C GLY A 264 2.71 7.89 17.21
N HIS A 265 1.71 7.20 17.74
CA HIS A 265 0.65 6.66 16.91
C HIS A 265 -0.66 6.54 17.68
N ALA A 266 -1.76 6.43 16.93
CA ALA A 266 -3.07 6.10 17.48
C ALA A 266 -3.93 5.38 16.44
N PHE A 267 -4.76 4.44 16.90
CA PHE A 267 -5.80 3.84 16.10
C PHE A 267 -7.14 4.43 16.50
N PHE A 268 -7.97 4.78 15.53
CA PHE A 268 -9.30 5.32 15.76
C PHE A 268 -10.36 4.33 15.31
N SER A 269 -11.42 4.20 16.10
CA SER A 269 -12.55 3.34 15.74
C SER A 269 -13.87 3.81 16.37
N ASP A 270 -14.99 3.25 15.94
CA ASP A 270 -16.31 3.50 16.52
C ASP A 270 -16.55 2.69 17.80
N ARG A 271 -15.69 1.69 18.06
CA ARG A 271 -15.75 0.81 19.23
C ARG A 271 -14.39 0.20 19.54
N TYR A 272 -14.27 -0.46 20.67
CA TYR A 272 -13.10 -1.28 20.97
C TYR A 272 -13.14 -2.64 20.25
N PRO A 273 -12.00 -3.17 19.79
CA PRO A 273 -11.93 -4.50 19.21
C PRO A 273 -12.22 -5.54 20.30
N GLY A 274 -13.16 -6.45 20.04
CA GLY A 274 -13.61 -7.43 21.05
C GLY A 274 -14.37 -6.82 22.24
N GLY A 275 -14.67 -5.52 22.23
CA GLY A 275 -15.32 -4.82 23.34
C GLY A 275 -14.40 -4.44 24.50
N GLU A 276 -13.12 -4.84 24.48
CA GLU A 276 -12.17 -4.56 25.54
C GLU A 276 -11.35 -3.31 25.27
N LYS A 277 -11.25 -2.43 26.28
CA LYS A 277 -10.48 -1.20 26.17
C LYS A 277 -9.00 -1.49 25.86
N ARG A 278 -8.48 -0.88 24.80
CA ARG A 278 -7.06 -0.87 24.46
C ARG A 278 -6.48 0.53 24.60
N GLU A 279 -5.23 0.63 25.03
CA GLU A 279 -4.54 1.91 25.22
C GLU A 279 -4.21 2.61 23.89
N ASP A 280 -3.98 1.84 22.83
CA ASP A 280 -3.63 2.33 21.50
C ASP A 280 -4.85 2.63 20.61
N VAL A 281 -6.07 2.37 21.10
CA VAL A 281 -7.33 2.60 20.39
C VAL A 281 -8.13 3.73 21.04
N ILE A 282 -8.40 4.77 20.27
CA ILE A 282 -9.26 5.90 20.64
C ILE A 282 -10.62 5.71 19.99
N VAL A 283 -11.65 5.56 20.81
CA VAL A 283 -13.03 5.46 20.33
C VAL A 283 -13.59 6.84 20.04
N VAL A 284 -14.07 7.06 18.82
CA VAL A 284 -14.74 8.29 18.39
C VAL A 284 -16.17 8.00 17.98
N LYS A 285 -17.06 8.97 18.21
CA LYS A 285 -18.48 8.83 17.92
C LYS A 285 -18.74 9.01 16.42
N VAL A 286 -19.10 7.92 15.75
CA VAL A 286 -19.57 7.93 14.37
C VAL A 286 -21.07 8.26 14.32
N PRO A 287 -21.54 9.14 13.42
CA PRO A 287 -22.96 9.39 13.22
C PRO A 287 -23.73 8.11 12.85
N GLU A 288 -24.99 8.01 13.25
CA GLU A 288 -25.86 6.89 12.88
C GLU A 288 -25.97 6.77 11.36
N GLN A 289 -25.84 5.54 10.86
CA GLN A 289 -25.84 5.24 9.43
C GLN A 289 -27.17 4.60 9.02
N ARG A 290 -27.51 4.71 7.73
CA ARG A 290 -28.75 4.15 7.17
C ARG A 290 -28.82 2.63 7.22
N VAL A 291 -27.67 1.98 7.06
CA VAL A 291 -27.53 0.53 7.18
C VAL A 291 -26.99 0.18 8.57
N PRO A 292 -27.42 -0.95 9.16
CA PRO A 292 -26.93 -1.36 10.46
C PRO A 292 -25.43 -1.66 10.42
N ARG A 293 -24.77 -1.57 11.57
CA ARG A 293 -23.34 -1.83 11.75
C ARG A 293 -22.88 -3.21 11.27
N THR A 294 -23.78 -4.18 11.28
CA THR A 294 -23.56 -5.58 10.87
C THR A 294 -23.61 -5.76 9.35
N ASP A 295 -24.08 -4.76 8.61
CA ASP A 295 -24.14 -4.81 7.15
C ASP A 295 -22.73 -4.69 6.55
N GLN A 296 -22.43 -5.49 5.52
CA GLN A 296 -21.15 -5.44 4.81
C GLN A 296 -20.90 -4.08 4.13
N GLN A 297 -21.97 -3.37 3.77
CA GLN A 297 -21.92 -2.03 3.20
C GLN A 297 -21.77 -0.93 4.26
N TRP A 298 -21.74 -1.27 5.56
CA TRP A 298 -21.55 -0.27 6.61
C TRP A 298 -20.19 0.44 6.43
N LEU A 299 -20.28 1.73 6.09
CA LEU A 299 -19.16 2.61 5.75
C LEU A 299 -18.27 2.14 4.57
N TYR A 300 -18.76 1.26 3.70
CA TYR A 300 -18.02 0.89 2.49
C TYR A 300 -17.80 2.13 1.61
N HIS A 301 -16.54 2.43 1.24
CA HIS A 301 -16.12 3.65 0.53
C HIS A 301 -16.54 4.97 1.21
N ARG A 302 -16.73 4.97 2.53
CA ARG A 302 -17.14 6.14 3.32
C ARG A 302 -16.22 6.38 4.52
N ASN A 303 -14.92 6.15 4.34
CA ASN A 303 -13.90 6.25 5.38
C ASN A 303 -13.90 7.63 6.07
N MET A 304 -14.27 8.70 5.34
CA MET A 304 -14.36 10.03 5.94
C MET A 304 -15.40 10.13 7.06
N VAL A 305 -16.46 9.31 7.07
CA VAL A 305 -17.43 9.31 8.17
C VAL A 305 -16.76 9.02 9.53
N GLY A 306 -15.71 8.19 9.53
CA GLY A 306 -14.89 7.93 10.71
C GLY A 306 -13.69 8.86 10.87
N LEU A 307 -13.10 9.31 9.76
CA LEU A 307 -11.97 10.24 9.81
C LEU A 307 -12.37 11.66 10.25
N MET A 308 -13.60 12.10 9.99
CA MET A 308 -14.07 13.40 10.44
C MET A 308 -14.02 13.56 11.98
N PRO A 309 -14.65 12.69 12.78
CA PRO A 309 -14.51 12.75 14.24
C PRO A 309 -13.10 12.39 14.74
N THR A 310 -12.32 11.62 13.96
CA THR A 310 -10.90 11.37 14.24
C THR A 310 -10.07 12.66 14.17
N TRP A 311 -10.20 13.42 13.09
CA TRP A 311 -9.54 14.72 12.94
C TRP A 311 -10.01 15.72 13.99
N ASP A 312 -11.31 15.73 14.31
CA ASP A 312 -11.82 16.57 15.40
C ASP A 312 -11.09 16.29 16.71
N HIS A 313 -10.92 15.02 17.06
CA HIS A 313 -10.14 14.60 18.22
C HIS A 313 -8.68 15.05 18.12
N LEU A 314 -8.00 14.77 17.02
CA LEU A 314 -6.58 15.10 16.82
C LEU A 314 -6.30 16.60 16.93
N LEU A 315 -7.17 17.44 16.38
CA LEU A 315 -7.01 18.88 16.35
C LEU A 315 -7.40 19.53 17.68
N ARG A 316 -8.47 19.06 18.33
CA ARG A 316 -8.91 19.57 19.64
C ARG A 316 -7.94 19.23 20.77
N THR A 317 -7.31 18.05 20.72
CA THR A 317 -6.32 17.61 21.72
C THR A 317 -4.90 18.11 21.43
N GLY A 318 -4.69 18.76 20.29
CA GLY A 318 -3.35 19.18 19.84
C GLY A 318 -2.38 18.02 19.60
N LEU A 319 -2.85 16.76 19.56
CA LEU A 319 -2.00 15.58 19.44
C LEU A 319 -1.18 15.60 18.15
N ALA A 320 -1.83 15.91 17.03
CA ALA A 320 -1.20 15.94 15.71
C ALA A 320 -0.12 17.04 15.58
N GLU A 321 -0.28 18.18 16.25
CA GLU A 321 0.65 19.31 16.17
C GLU A 321 1.96 19.09 16.92
N GLN A 322 1.97 18.13 17.84
CA GLN A 322 3.17 17.76 18.60
C GLN A 322 4.25 17.13 17.71
N TYR A 323 3.98 16.82 16.45
CA TYR A 323 4.87 16.14 15.52
C TYR A 323 5.22 17.03 14.33
N ASP A 324 6.26 16.70 13.58
CA ASP A 324 6.65 17.47 12.39
C ASP A 324 5.78 17.08 11.19
N TRP A 325 5.44 15.79 11.12
CA TRP A 325 4.61 15.20 10.08
C TRP A 325 3.61 14.21 10.70
N VAL A 326 2.45 14.14 10.06
CA VAL A 326 1.35 13.25 10.41
C VAL A 326 1.01 12.43 9.18
N ILE A 327 0.91 11.11 9.30
CA ILE A 327 0.48 10.23 8.21
C ILE A 327 -0.83 9.53 8.58
N ASN A 328 -1.80 9.62 7.68
CA ASN A 328 -3.04 8.87 7.72
C ASN A 328 -2.94 7.66 6.79
N THR A 329 -3.13 6.45 7.32
CA THR A 329 -3.17 5.21 6.54
C THR A 329 -4.40 4.38 6.92
N GLU A 330 -4.63 3.29 6.18
CA GLU A 330 -5.63 2.27 6.50
C GLU A 330 -4.94 1.03 7.10
N LEU A 331 -5.70 0.05 7.60
CA LEU A 331 -5.12 -1.15 8.22
C LEU A 331 -4.52 -2.13 7.21
N ASP A 332 -4.95 -2.07 5.95
CA ASP A 332 -4.40 -2.85 4.84
C ASP A 332 -3.17 -2.18 4.20
N HIS A 333 -2.64 -1.13 4.84
CA HIS A 333 -1.38 -0.48 4.47
C HIS A 333 -0.25 -1.06 5.29
N PHE A 334 0.71 -1.73 4.65
CA PHE A 334 2.02 -1.90 5.27
C PHE A 334 2.77 -0.57 5.20
N VAL A 335 3.28 -0.14 6.36
CA VAL A 335 3.96 1.15 6.52
C VAL A 335 5.33 0.93 7.13
N SER A 336 6.37 1.49 6.51
CA SER A 336 7.73 1.53 7.06
C SER A 336 8.09 2.96 7.49
N PRO A 337 8.03 3.31 8.79
CA PRO A 337 8.23 4.68 9.24
C PRO A 337 9.58 5.31 8.89
N SER A 338 10.69 4.57 8.90
CA SER A 338 11.99 5.05 8.39
C SER A 338 11.92 5.44 6.93
N ARG A 339 11.29 4.61 6.09
CA ARG A 339 11.11 4.92 4.67
C ARG A 339 10.17 6.09 4.47
N CYS A 340 9.12 6.24 5.29
CA CYS A 340 8.27 7.44 5.26
C CYS A 340 9.11 8.70 5.47
N ARG A 341 10.00 8.73 6.48
CA ARG A 341 10.88 9.88 6.73
C ARG A 341 11.83 10.15 5.57
N LEU A 342 12.42 9.11 4.97
CA LEU A 342 13.26 9.26 3.77
C LEU A 342 12.47 9.80 2.57
N ALA A 343 11.26 9.27 2.33
CA ALA A 343 10.39 9.73 1.26
C ALA A 343 10.00 11.20 1.45
N ILE A 344 9.66 11.62 2.67
CA ILE A 344 9.40 13.04 2.99
C ILE A 344 10.62 13.91 2.62
N VAL A 345 11.83 13.54 3.05
CA VAL A 345 13.06 14.29 2.71
C VAL A 345 13.28 14.34 1.19
N SER A 346 13.09 13.22 0.50
CA SER A 346 13.20 13.11 -0.95
C SER A 346 12.23 14.06 -1.67
N TYR A 347 10.96 14.11 -1.25
CA TYR A 347 9.97 15.05 -1.79
C TYR A 347 10.36 16.51 -1.53
N LEU A 348 10.80 16.84 -0.31
CA LEU A 348 11.23 18.20 0.02
C LEU A 348 12.44 18.64 -0.83
N GLN A 349 13.42 17.76 -1.04
CA GLN A 349 14.57 18.04 -1.92
C GLN A 349 14.14 18.21 -3.38
N THR A 350 13.18 17.42 -3.86
CA THR A 350 12.60 17.57 -5.20
C THR A 350 11.92 18.93 -5.35
N LEU A 351 11.14 19.38 -4.36
CA LEU A 351 10.50 20.70 -4.36
C LEU A 351 11.50 21.85 -4.27
N GLN A 352 12.58 21.70 -3.50
CA GLN A 352 13.66 22.69 -3.42
C GLN A 352 14.37 22.92 -4.77
N LYS A 353 14.42 21.90 -5.63
CA LYS A 353 14.99 21.98 -6.98
C LYS A 353 13.97 22.42 -8.03
N ALA A 354 12.70 22.58 -7.65
CA ALA A 354 11.59 22.86 -8.54
C ALA A 354 11.40 24.37 -8.79
N SER A 355 10.24 24.78 -9.30
CA SER A 355 9.94 26.19 -9.56
C SER A 355 9.89 27.02 -8.25
N PRO A 356 10.09 28.36 -8.29
CA PRO A 356 10.04 29.19 -7.08
C PRO A 356 8.74 29.06 -6.27
N THR A 357 7.60 28.84 -6.93
CA THR A 357 6.32 28.58 -6.26
C THR A 357 6.35 27.27 -5.46
N GLU A 358 6.92 26.21 -6.05
CA GLU A 358 7.02 24.89 -5.40
C GLU A 358 8.05 24.89 -4.27
N GLN A 359 9.15 25.62 -4.42
CA GLN A 359 10.11 25.88 -3.34
C GLN A 359 9.43 26.56 -2.15
N LYS A 360 8.58 27.57 -2.42
CA LYS A 360 7.78 28.22 -1.37
C LYS A 360 6.81 27.23 -0.70
N SER A 361 6.16 26.35 -1.47
CA SER A 361 5.28 25.32 -0.93
C SER A 361 5.98 24.34 -0.01
N ALA A 362 7.26 24.00 -0.27
CA ALA A 362 8.04 23.10 0.60
C ALA A 362 8.16 23.60 2.05
N HIS A 363 8.04 24.91 2.26
CA HIS A 363 8.07 25.55 3.56
C HIS A 363 6.69 25.97 4.08
N GLY A 364 5.62 25.77 3.31
CA GLY A 364 4.25 26.15 3.64
C GLY A 364 3.41 25.01 4.24
N PRO A 365 2.09 25.19 4.36
CA PRO A 365 1.14 24.10 4.60
C PRO A 365 1.19 23.11 3.43
N LEU A 366 1.62 21.88 3.71
CA LEU A 366 1.95 20.89 2.69
C LEU A 366 1.30 19.54 3.01
N MET A 367 0.67 18.96 1.99
CA MET A 367 0.20 17.58 1.96
C MET A 367 0.96 16.80 0.88
N LEU A 368 1.39 15.57 1.21
CA LEU A 368 1.92 14.62 0.25
C LEU A 368 0.89 13.51 0.04
N MET A 369 0.58 13.22 -1.21
CA MET A 369 -0.35 12.18 -1.65
C MET A 369 0.47 10.97 -2.07
N TRP A 370 0.49 9.95 -1.22
CA TRP A 370 1.14 8.67 -1.47
C TRP A 370 0.07 7.64 -1.79
N GLY A 371 -0.62 7.84 -2.91
CA GLY A 371 -1.79 7.06 -3.27
C GLY A 371 -2.91 7.26 -2.26
N ASN A 372 -3.21 6.21 -1.50
CA ASN A 372 -4.26 6.20 -0.48
C ASN A 372 -3.72 6.46 0.93
N ALA A 373 -2.43 6.79 1.07
CA ALA A 373 -1.86 7.29 2.31
C ALA A 373 -1.57 8.79 2.16
N PHE A 374 -1.96 9.58 3.17
CA PHE A 374 -1.87 11.04 3.12
C PHE A 374 -0.97 11.55 4.23
N VAL A 375 0.01 12.37 3.86
CA VAL A 375 1.03 12.89 4.79
C VAL A 375 0.90 14.40 4.90
N PHE A 376 0.75 14.92 6.11
CA PHE A 376 0.50 16.32 6.41
C PHE A 376 1.66 16.85 7.24
N ASN A 377 2.27 17.97 6.84
CA ASN A 377 3.23 18.63 7.71
C ASN A 377 2.53 19.40 8.85
N ARG A 378 3.27 19.78 9.89
CA ARG A 378 2.70 20.55 11.01
C ARG A 378 1.93 21.80 10.56
N LYS A 379 2.44 22.54 9.57
CA LYS A 379 1.80 23.77 9.07
C LYS A 379 0.44 23.49 8.43
N MET A 380 0.31 22.36 7.74
CA MET A 380 -0.95 21.88 7.18
C MET A 380 -1.95 21.54 8.29
N VAL A 381 -1.52 20.80 9.31
CA VAL A 381 -2.35 20.47 10.47
C VAL A 381 -2.83 21.74 11.20
N SER A 382 -1.95 22.70 11.43
CA SER A 382 -2.33 23.97 12.07
C SER A 382 -3.32 24.77 11.22
N LEU A 383 -3.13 24.82 9.90
CA LEU A 383 -4.08 25.46 8.99
C LEU A 383 -5.46 24.79 9.02
N MET A 384 -5.48 23.45 9.04
CA MET A 384 -6.72 22.67 9.19
C MET A 384 -7.41 23.00 10.51
N ARG A 385 -6.67 23.11 11.62
CA ARG A 385 -7.21 23.49 12.93
C ARG A 385 -7.86 24.87 12.90
N GLU A 386 -7.17 25.87 12.35
CA GLU A 386 -7.67 27.24 12.25
C GLU A 386 -9.00 27.33 11.49
N GLN A 387 -9.17 26.46 10.48
CA GLN A 387 -10.37 26.40 9.65
C GLN A 387 -11.36 25.30 10.07
N TRP A 388 -11.08 24.57 11.17
CA TRP A 388 -11.81 23.34 11.52
C TRP A 388 -13.29 23.57 11.80
N LYS A 389 -13.66 24.75 12.31
CA LYS A 389 -15.08 25.11 12.48
C LYS A 389 -15.89 24.96 11.18
N HIS A 390 -15.28 25.23 10.03
CA HIS A 390 -15.89 25.03 8.73
C HIS A 390 -15.60 23.63 8.18
N LEU A 391 -14.33 23.22 8.16
CA LEU A 391 -13.89 21.95 7.57
C LEU A 391 -14.50 20.73 8.25
N GLY A 392 -14.61 20.77 9.58
CA GLY A 392 -15.14 19.72 10.45
C GLY A 392 -16.66 19.51 10.33
N THR A 393 -17.36 20.35 9.58
CA THR A 393 -18.82 20.23 9.44
C THR A 393 -19.19 19.03 8.58
N THR A 394 -20.04 18.16 9.10
CA THR A 394 -20.51 16.94 8.41
C THR A 394 -22.00 17.03 8.07
N GLU A 395 -22.43 16.26 7.08
CA GLU A 395 -23.84 16.07 6.78
C GLU A 395 -24.54 15.38 7.96
N THR A 396 -25.72 15.86 8.33
CA THR A 396 -26.48 15.37 9.48
C THR A 396 -27.87 14.87 9.08
N GLY A 397 -28.59 14.26 10.01
CA GLY A 397 -29.95 13.77 9.80
C GLY A 397 -30.00 12.49 8.97
N LYS A 398 -31.06 12.33 8.18
CA LYS A 398 -31.34 11.12 7.38
C LYS A 398 -30.81 11.20 5.94
N SER A 399 -29.87 12.10 5.64
CA SER A 399 -29.32 12.23 4.28
C SER A 399 -28.51 10.98 3.85
N VAL A 400 -28.29 10.80 2.54
CA VAL A 400 -27.45 9.68 2.03
C VAL A 400 -26.00 9.87 2.50
N GLY A 401 -25.54 11.12 2.55
CA GLY A 401 -24.18 11.49 2.90
C GLY A 401 -23.93 11.64 4.39
N VAL A 402 -24.80 11.18 5.30
CA VAL A 402 -24.68 11.40 6.76
C VAL A 402 -23.27 11.06 7.29
N GLY A 403 -22.61 12.03 7.91
CA GLY A 403 -21.23 11.95 8.40
C GLY A 403 -20.14 12.32 7.39
N CYS A 404 -20.45 12.40 6.10
CA CYS A 404 -19.50 12.90 5.09
C CYS A 404 -19.30 14.42 5.26
N PRO A 405 -18.12 14.97 4.89
CA PRO A 405 -17.86 16.41 5.02
C PRO A 405 -18.82 17.24 4.14
N GLN A 406 -19.39 18.32 4.68
CA GLN A 406 -20.36 19.15 3.93
C GLN A 406 -19.75 19.85 2.72
N PHE A 407 -18.45 20.18 2.76
CA PHE A 407 -17.77 20.82 1.62
C PHE A 407 -17.66 19.92 0.38
N MET A 408 -17.98 18.63 0.52
CA MET A 408 -18.07 17.67 -0.59
C MET A 408 -19.43 17.65 -1.27
N ARG A 409 -20.43 18.37 -0.75
CA ARG A 409 -21.77 18.42 -1.35
C ARG A 409 -21.70 18.87 -2.81
N GLY A 410 -22.29 18.06 -3.71
CA GLY A 410 -22.31 18.32 -5.16
C GLY A 410 -20.99 18.03 -5.89
N ARG A 411 -20.02 17.40 -5.23
CA ARG A 411 -18.76 16.94 -5.86
C ARG A 411 -18.87 15.46 -6.26
N GLN A 412 -17.87 14.99 -7.02
CA GLN A 412 -17.77 13.59 -7.43
C GLN A 412 -17.91 12.65 -6.22
N GLU A 413 -18.56 11.51 -6.47
CA GLU A 413 -18.77 10.44 -5.49
C GLU A 413 -19.71 10.78 -4.31
N TRP A 414 -20.13 12.04 -4.14
CA TRP A 414 -21.13 12.43 -3.15
C TRP A 414 -22.57 12.27 -3.70
N PRO A 415 -23.57 11.87 -2.88
CA PRO A 415 -23.49 11.54 -1.45
C PRO A 415 -23.18 10.07 -1.11
N GLU A 416 -23.14 9.18 -2.11
CA GLU A 416 -23.04 7.74 -1.92
C GLU A 416 -21.71 7.33 -1.28
N PHE A 417 -20.65 8.06 -1.59
CA PHE A 417 -19.29 7.82 -1.13
C PHE A 417 -18.65 9.09 -0.57
N CYS A 418 -17.68 8.89 0.31
CA CYS A 418 -16.79 9.93 0.79
C CYS A 418 -15.49 9.26 1.25
N SER A 419 -14.83 8.63 0.28
CA SER A 419 -13.51 8.05 0.44
C SER A 419 -12.48 9.15 0.70
N GLN A 420 -11.46 8.82 1.48
CA GLN A 420 -10.37 9.76 1.75
C GLN A 420 -9.62 10.17 0.46
N ASP A 421 -9.60 9.28 -0.53
CA ASP A 421 -8.94 9.47 -1.83
C ASP A 421 -9.56 10.58 -2.66
N ILE A 422 -10.85 10.86 -2.47
CA ILE A 422 -11.53 11.97 -3.11
C ILE A 422 -11.53 13.19 -2.19
N VAL A 423 -11.74 13.00 -0.89
CA VAL A 423 -11.94 14.12 0.03
C VAL A 423 -10.66 14.91 0.29
N TYR A 424 -9.51 14.28 0.50
CA TYR A 424 -8.28 15.03 0.79
C TYR A 424 -7.77 15.85 -0.39
N PRO A 425 -7.75 15.35 -1.65
CA PRO A 425 -7.41 16.21 -2.80
C PRO A 425 -8.35 17.41 -2.92
N ASN A 426 -9.67 17.19 -2.80
CA ASN A 426 -10.66 18.27 -2.85
C ASN A 426 -10.49 19.28 -1.72
N LEU A 427 -10.10 18.82 -0.52
CA LEU A 427 -9.81 19.67 0.63
C LEU A 427 -8.70 20.68 0.29
N VAL A 428 -7.61 20.24 -0.34
CA VAL A 428 -6.48 21.13 -0.68
C VAL A 428 -6.79 22.02 -1.89
N GLU A 429 -7.39 21.48 -2.93
CA GLU A 429 -7.57 22.19 -4.20
C GLU A 429 -8.64 23.27 -4.16
N GLY A 430 -9.69 23.09 -3.34
CA GLY A 430 -10.89 23.94 -3.43
C GLY A 430 -11.47 24.43 -2.12
N VAL A 431 -10.95 24.00 -0.97
CA VAL A 431 -11.59 24.28 0.33
C VAL A 431 -10.65 25.03 1.27
N LEU A 432 -9.43 24.55 1.44
CA LEU A 432 -8.44 25.18 2.30
C LEU A 432 -7.97 26.53 1.74
N ARG A 433 -8.12 27.58 2.54
CA ARG A 433 -7.55 28.90 2.27
C ARG A 433 -6.17 29.00 2.91
N GLY A 434 -5.28 29.87 2.40
CA GLY A 434 -3.98 30.11 3.05
C GLY A 434 -2.76 29.46 2.38
N GLY A 435 -2.86 29.11 1.10
CA GLY A 435 -1.70 28.65 0.32
C GLY A 435 -1.26 27.22 0.63
N ALA A 436 -2.20 26.35 1.03
CA ALA A 436 -1.96 24.92 1.10
C ALA A 436 -1.55 24.37 -0.27
N ALA A 437 -0.63 23.41 -0.26
CA ALA A 437 -0.18 22.73 -1.47
C ALA A 437 -0.22 21.22 -1.29
N ALA A 438 -0.52 20.51 -2.38
CA ALA A 438 -0.49 19.05 -2.44
C ALA A 438 0.46 18.59 -3.55
N TYR A 439 1.26 17.56 -3.28
CA TYR A 439 2.15 16.95 -4.28
C TYR A 439 2.10 15.42 -4.18
N GLY A 440 2.47 14.75 -5.27
CA GLY A 440 2.28 13.31 -5.43
C GLY A 440 1.03 13.01 -6.25
N ARG A 441 0.45 11.82 -6.09
CA ARG A 441 -0.81 11.44 -6.74
C ARG A 441 -1.73 10.66 -5.79
N PRO A 442 -3.06 10.85 -5.90
CA PRO A 442 -4.01 9.91 -5.32
C PRO A 442 -3.96 8.57 -6.08
N GLY A 443 -4.32 7.47 -5.40
CA GLY A 443 -4.22 6.10 -5.93
C GLY A 443 -2.81 5.51 -5.94
N CYS A 444 -2.64 4.34 -5.34
CA CYS A 444 -1.33 3.68 -5.23
C CYS A 444 -0.83 3.09 -6.56
N GLY A 445 0.49 2.92 -6.67
CA GLY A 445 1.16 2.28 -7.80
C GLY A 445 1.13 3.06 -9.12
N GLN A 446 0.62 4.29 -9.15
CA GLN A 446 0.82 5.18 -10.29
C GLN A 446 2.23 5.76 -10.23
N ALA A 447 2.85 6.00 -11.39
CA ALA A 447 4.05 6.84 -11.42
C ALA A 447 3.70 8.16 -10.73
N ASP A 448 4.52 8.51 -9.74
CA ASP A 448 4.24 9.66 -8.90
C ASP A 448 4.19 10.95 -9.74
N GLY A 449 3.63 12.01 -9.16
CA GLY A 449 3.54 13.30 -9.84
C GLY A 449 4.93 13.79 -10.31
N THR A 450 4.93 14.76 -11.22
CA THR A 450 6.14 15.53 -11.48
C THR A 450 5.95 16.95 -11.00
N THR A 451 7.03 17.61 -10.61
CA THR A 451 7.01 19.06 -10.43
C THR A 451 6.68 19.77 -11.75
N ARG A 452 6.41 21.08 -11.71
CA ARG A 452 6.23 21.90 -12.93
C ARG A 452 7.44 21.84 -13.86
N ASN A 453 8.63 21.63 -13.31
CA ASN A 453 9.88 21.44 -14.06
C ASN A 453 10.12 19.98 -14.48
N ARG A 454 9.09 19.13 -14.42
CA ARG A 454 9.13 17.70 -14.78
C ARG A 454 10.13 16.87 -13.97
N ILE A 455 10.44 17.29 -12.74
CA ILE A 455 11.25 16.47 -11.82
C ILE A 455 10.30 15.44 -11.20
N PRO A 456 10.53 14.13 -11.39
CA PRO A 456 9.65 13.10 -10.84
C PRO A 456 9.79 13.02 -9.32
N PHE A 457 8.67 12.84 -8.63
CA PHE A 457 8.71 12.40 -7.24
C PHE A 457 9.02 10.89 -7.15
N GLN A 458 9.63 10.49 -6.04
CA GLN A 458 9.81 9.07 -5.73
C GLN A 458 8.43 8.44 -5.49
N LEU A 459 8.23 7.18 -5.90
CA LEU A 459 7.00 6.45 -5.63
C LEU A 459 6.71 6.36 -4.12
N GLY A 460 5.61 6.98 -3.68
CA GLY A 460 5.16 7.02 -2.29
C GLY A 460 4.34 5.82 -1.85
N CYS A 461 3.65 5.15 -2.78
CA CYS A 461 2.86 3.96 -2.47
C CYS A 461 2.82 2.98 -3.63
N TRP A 462 2.93 1.69 -3.32
CA TRP A 462 2.71 0.62 -4.29
C TRP A 462 1.38 -0.10 -4.03
N GLU A 463 0.74 -0.54 -5.12
CA GLU A 463 -0.61 -1.12 -5.13
C GLU A 463 -0.55 -2.63 -5.35
N MET A 464 -0.98 -3.43 -4.37
CA MET A 464 -0.98 -4.89 -4.45
C MET A 464 -1.86 -5.42 -5.58
N GLN A 465 -2.87 -4.68 -6.03
CA GLN A 465 -3.64 -5.05 -7.22
C GLN A 465 -2.81 -5.10 -8.52
N LYS A 466 -1.61 -4.49 -8.53
CA LYS A 466 -0.65 -4.59 -9.65
C LYS A 466 0.33 -5.75 -9.51
N ASN A 467 0.14 -6.59 -8.51
CA ASN A 467 0.95 -7.77 -8.26
C ASN A 467 0.79 -8.81 -9.40
N PRO A 468 1.87 -9.17 -10.13
CA PRO A 468 1.80 -10.20 -11.16
C PRO A 468 1.53 -11.61 -10.60
N TYR A 469 1.66 -11.83 -9.28
CA TYR A 469 1.33 -13.10 -8.62
C TYR A 469 -0.16 -13.19 -8.20
N GLY A 470 -0.94 -12.12 -8.37
CA GLY A 470 -2.36 -12.05 -8.02
C GLY A 470 -2.65 -11.64 -6.56
N MET A 471 -3.94 -11.49 -6.25
CA MET A 471 -4.44 -10.96 -4.95
C MET A 471 -4.73 -12.03 -3.88
N SER A 472 -4.32 -13.28 -4.12
CA SER A 472 -4.39 -14.30 -3.07
C SER A 472 -3.29 -14.06 -2.03
N GLU A 473 -3.51 -14.46 -0.78
CA GLU A 473 -2.49 -14.36 0.30
C GLU A 473 -1.11 -14.94 -0.10
N GLU A 474 -1.10 -16.06 -0.84
CA GLU A 474 0.11 -16.64 -1.42
C GLU A 474 0.78 -15.68 -2.41
N GLY A 475 0.02 -15.17 -3.39
CA GLY A 475 0.50 -14.21 -4.36
C GLY A 475 1.01 -12.92 -3.73
N GLU A 476 0.32 -12.38 -2.72
CA GLU A 476 0.79 -11.22 -1.95
C GLU A 476 2.12 -11.54 -1.23
N SER A 477 2.22 -12.71 -0.62
CA SER A 477 3.45 -13.17 0.04
C SER A 477 4.63 -13.28 -0.94
N ASP A 478 4.39 -13.82 -2.13
CA ASP A 478 5.40 -13.90 -3.20
C ASP A 478 5.85 -12.50 -3.64
N ALA A 479 4.93 -11.54 -3.75
CA ALA A 479 5.28 -10.15 -4.04
C ALA A 479 6.14 -9.51 -2.94
N ILE A 480 5.83 -9.76 -1.66
CA ILE A 480 6.64 -9.30 -0.54
C ILE A 480 8.05 -9.89 -0.60
N GLN A 481 8.19 -11.17 -0.94
CA GLN A 481 9.51 -11.78 -1.11
C GLN A 481 10.27 -11.14 -2.28
N GLU A 482 9.61 -10.85 -3.41
CA GLU A 482 10.26 -10.14 -4.51
C GLU A 482 10.70 -8.72 -4.12
N PHE A 483 9.89 -7.98 -3.35
CA PHE A 483 10.30 -6.70 -2.79
C PHE A 483 11.59 -6.81 -1.97
N ALA A 484 11.67 -7.86 -1.13
CA ALA A 484 12.85 -8.11 -0.30
C ALA A 484 14.09 -8.41 -1.14
N GLN A 485 13.93 -9.07 -2.30
CA GLN A 485 15.03 -9.31 -3.24
C GLN A 485 15.46 -8.04 -3.97
N ILE A 486 14.52 -7.29 -4.55
CA ILE A 486 14.86 -6.11 -5.36
C ILE A 486 15.46 -4.98 -4.53
N GLN A 487 15.17 -4.91 -3.24
CA GLN A 487 15.79 -3.95 -2.32
C GLN A 487 17.31 -4.12 -2.22
N LYS A 488 17.82 -5.32 -2.46
CA LYS A 488 19.26 -5.61 -2.42
C LYS A 488 19.99 -5.13 -3.67
N MET A 489 19.24 -4.81 -4.73
CA MET A 489 19.80 -4.45 -6.03
C MET A 489 20.21 -2.97 -6.03
N LYS A 490 21.43 -2.72 -6.49
CA LYS A 490 22.04 -1.39 -6.51
C LYS A 490 21.36 -0.50 -7.54
N ASP A 491 21.17 -1.03 -8.74
CA ASP A 491 20.66 -0.28 -9.89
C ASP A 491 19.69 -1.10 -10.74
N GLU A 492 19.04 -0.41 -11.68
CA GLU A 492 18.05 -0.99 -12.57
C GLU A 492 18.67 -2.04 -13.51
N ARG A 493 19.97 -1.93 -13.85
CA ARG A 493 20.66 -2.88 -14.73
C ARG A 493 20.89 -4.21 -14.02
N GLU A 494 21.18 -4.19 -12.73
CA GLU A 494 21.24 -5.38 -11.89
C GLU A 494 19.87 -6.08 -11.83
N ALA A 495 18.79 -5.32 -11.62
CA ALA A 495 17.43 -5.86 -11.68
C ALA A 495 17.11 -6.48 -13.03
N MET A 496 17.34 -5.76 -14.13
CA MET A 496 17.13 -6.25 -15.49
C MET A 496 17.87 -7.57 -15.75
N ARG A 497 19.15 -7.67 -15.33
CA ARG A 497 19.93 -8.91 -15.48
C ARG A 497 19.38 -10.06 -14.63
N ARG A 498 18.93 -9.78 -13.40
CA ARG A 498 18.35 -10.80 -12.50
C ARG A 498 17.04 -11.37 -13.03
N TYR A 499 16.23 -10.55 -13.70
CA TYR A 499 14.94 -10.96 -14.25
C TYR A 499 15.01 -11.37 -15.72
N ALA A 500 16.14 -11.17 -16.40
CA ALA A 500 16.31 -11.62 -17.78
C ALA A 500 16.04 -13.13 -17.91
N GLY A 501 15.14 -13.50 -18.83
CA GLY A 501 14.73 -14.89 -19.04
C GLY A 501 13.73 -15.44 -18.02
N THR A 502 13.24 -14.63 -17.07
CA THR A 502 12.17 -15.00 -16.13
C THR A 502 10.80 -14.50 -16.60
N GLU A 503 9.70 -14.97 -16.00
CA GLU A 503 8.34 -14.43 -16.25
C GLU A 503 8.19 -12.98 -15.79
N GLN A 504 9.06 -12.54 -14.88
CA GLN A 504 9.10 -11.19 -14.36
C GLN A 504 9.99 -10.26 -15.21
N ALA A 505 10.53 -10.72 -16.34
CA ALA A 505 11.36 -9.92 -17.24
C ALA A 505 10.64 -8.66 -17.73
N GLU A 506 9.31 -8.68 -17.86
CA GLU A 506 8.52 -7.50 -18.25
C GLU A 506 8.20 -6.58 -17.06
N ASN A 507 8.22 -7.11 -15.84
CA ASN A 507 7.86 -6.41 -14.61
C ASN A 507 9.05 -5.86 -13.83
N TYR A 508 10.29 -6.07 -14.26
CA TYR A 508 11.48 -5.66 -13.48
C TYR A 508 11.49 -4.17 -13.16
N LYS A 509 10.99 -3.31 -14.08
CA LYS A 509 10.88 -1.86 -13.84
C LYS A 509 9.85 -1.54 -12.76
N LEU A 510 8.71 -2.23 -12.78
CA LEU A 510 7.68 -2.10 -11.77
C LEU A 510 8.27 -2.44 -10.40
N TRP A 511 8.90 -3.60 -10.28
CA TRP A 511 9.57 -4.02 -9.05
C TRP A 511 10.67 -3.04 -8.60
N PHE A 512 11.51 -2.60 -9.54
CA PHE A 512 12.61 -1.69 -9.23
C PHE A 512 12.13 -0.32 -8.74
N SER A 513 11.10 0.24 -9.37
CA SER A 513 10.47 1.49 -8.93
C SER A 513 9.84 1.39 -7.54
N ALA A 514 9.39 0.20 -7.17
CA ALA A 514 8.74 -0.07 -5.90
C ALA A 514 9.71 -0.42 -4.75
N LYS A 515 11.00 -0.65 -5.03
CA LYS A 515 11.95 -1.17 -4.02
C LYS A 515 12.03 -0.33 -2.74
N ASN A 516 11.85 0.98 -2.85
CA ASN A 516 11.98 1.95 -1.75
C ASN A 516 10.65 2.58 -1.33
N VAL A 517 9.51 2.00 -1.70
CA VAL A 517 8.21 2.58 -1.31
C VAL A 517 8.04 2.54 0.20
N PRO A 518 7.53 3.63 0.81
CA PRO A 518 7.24 3.66 2.24
C PRO A 518 5.92 2.97 2.60
N VAL A 519 5.00 2.84 1.63
CA VAL A 519 3.66 2.25 1.80
C VAL A 519 3.40 1.18 0.73
N ILE A 520 2.85 0.06 1.15
CA ILE A 520 2.28 -1.00 0.28
C ILE A 520 0.81 -1.12 0.64
N HIS A 521 -0.07 -0.89 -0.32
CA HIS A 521 -1.53 -0.86 -0.17
C HIS A 521 -2.17 -2.19 -0.58
N HIS A 522 -3.32 -2.49 0.00
CA HIS A 522 -4.11 -3.71 -0.21
C HIS A 522 -3.38 -4.99 0.26
N ILE A 523 -2.80 -4.97 1.46
CA ILE A 523 -2.37 -6.20 2.13
C ILE A 523 -3.53 -6.71 2.97
N VAL A 524 -4.16 -7.81 2.55
CA VAL A 524 -5.44 -8.25 3.13
C VAL A 524 -5.25 -9.20 4.31
N GLY A 525 -4.06 -9.81 4.44
CA GLY A 525 -3.75 -10.83 5.44
C GLY A 525 -2.78 -10.39 6.54
N ALA A 526 -3.06 -10.77 7.79
CA ALA A 526 -2.15 -10.54 8.91
C ALA A 526 -0.79 -11.23 8.73
N GLU A 527 -0.75 -12.44 8.17
CA GLU A 527 0.51 -13.14 7.89
C GLU A 527 1.33 -12.45 6.80
N VAL A 528 0.68 -11.83 5.80
CA VAL A 528 1.37 -11.04 4.77
C VAL A 528 1.93 -9.76 5.37
N HIS A 529 1.18 -9.09 6.27
CA HIS A 529 1.69 -7.95 7.04
C HIS A 529 2.92 -8.31 7.86
N LYS A 530 2.86 -9.45 8.56
CA LYS A 530 3.98 -9.96 9.34
C LYS A 530 5.19 -10.25 8.45
N LEU A 531 4.99 -10.91 7.31
CA LEU A 531 6.06 -11.17 6.34
C LEU A 531 6.66 -9.87 5.81
N ALA A 532 5.84 -8.87 5.45
CA ALA A 532 6.29 -7.56 4.99
C ALA A 532 7.13 -6.85 6.07
N ARG A 533 6.70 -6.91 7.32
CA ARG A 533 7.44 -6.39 8.47
C ARG A 533 8.77 -7.09 8.68
N GLU A 534 8.82 -8.41 8.58
CA GLU A 534 10.05 -9.18 8.77
C GLU A 534 11.06 -8.95 7.64
N LEU A 535 10.60 -8.79 6.40
CA LEU A 535 11.47 -8.74 5.23
C LEU A 535 11.79 -7.34 4.72
N LEU A 536 10.85 -6.40 4.82
CA LEU A 536 10.96 -5.08 4.18
C LEU A 536 11.23 -3.95 5.17
N ASP A 537 10.97 -4.16 6.46
CA ASP A 537 11.22 -3.13 7.46
C ASP A 537 12.71 -3.12 7.87
N PRO A 538 13.46 -2.07 7.55
CA PRO A 538 14.89 -2.01 7.87
C PRO A 538 15.15 -1.75 9.35
N GLU A 539 14.17 -1.24 10.09
CA GLU A 539 14.38 -0.93 11.51
C GLU A 539 14.25 -2.21 12.33
N PRO A 540 15.26 -2.55 13.15
CA PRO A 540 15.09 -3.60 14.14
C PRO A 540 13.91 -3.22 15.02
N GLU A 541 13.16 -4.23 15.50
CA GLU A 541 12.15 -3.97 16.52
C GLU A 541 12.79 -3.19 17.65
N LYS A 542 12.23 -2.01 17.96
CA LYS A 542 12.57 -1.29 19.17
C LYS A 542 12.23 -2.27 20.29
N LYS A 543 13.24 -2.92 20.89
CA LYS A 543 13.06 -3.66 22.15
C LYS A 543 12.27 -2.71 23.02
N LYS A 544 11.01 -3.06 23.35
CA LYS A 544 10.15 -2.21 24.18
C LYS A 544 10.99 -1.86 25.38
N LYS A 545 11.57 -0.65 25.40
CA LYS A 545 11.91 -0.02 26.65
C LYS A 545 10.53 0.19 27.22
N THR A 546 10.10 -0.71 28.10
CA THR A 546 8.93 -0.59 28.96
C THR A 546 9.16 0.60 29.88
N ARG A 547 9.35 1.78 29.29
CA ARG A 547 9.05 3.04 29.90
C ARG A 547 7.59 3.21 29.53
N ALA A 548 6.73 2.52 30.29
CA ALA A 548 5.34 2.88 30.34
C ALA A 548 5.31 4.41 30.42
N LEU A 549 4.58 5.06 29.51
CA LEU A 549 4.12 6.41 29.79
C LEU A 549 3.42 6.24 31.13
N SER A 550 4.06 6.69 32.22
CA SER A 550 3.45 6.53 33.52
C SER A 550 2.11 7.27 33.43
N PRO A 551 1.07 6.78 34.10
CA PRO A 551 -0.19 7.50 34.19
C PRO A 551 0.02 8.96 34.64
N SER A 552 1.14 9.30 35.31
CA SER A 552 1.50 10.68 35.61
C SER A 552 1.92 11.52 34.40
N ASP A 553 2.71 11.00 33.45
CA ASP A 553 3.11 11.77 32.25
C ASP A 553 1.93 12.04 31.31
N SER A 554 0.99 11.09 31.24
CA SER A 554 -0.27 11.24 30.49
C SER A 554 -1.28 12.13 31.22
N ALA A 555 -1.45 11.95 32.54
CA ALA A 555 -2.38 12.76 33.34
C ALA A 555 -1.87 14.18 33.60
N GLU A 556 -0.57 14.44 33.60
CA GLU A 556 -0.01 15.79 33.71
C GLU A 556 -0.14 16.56 32.38
N ARG A 557 0.01 15.86 31.24
CA ARG A 557 -0.30 16.43 29.92
C ARG A 557 -1.80 16.64 29.70
N LEU A 558 -2.66 15.73 30.17
CA LEU A 558 -4.13 15.88 30.09
C LEU A 558 -4.66 16.95 31.06
N ARG A 559 -4.12 17.05 32.29
CA ARG A 559 -4.50 18.11 33.26
C ARG A 559 -4.12 19.52 32.78
N HIS A 560 -3.09 19.64 31.95
CA HIS A 560 -2.77 20.92 31.31
C HIS A 560 -3.77 21.31 30.21
N HIS A 561 -4.48 20.34 29.64
CA HIS A 561 -5.46 20.52 28.58
C HIS A 561 -6.88 20.73 29.11
N GLU A 562 -7.25 20.16 30.26
CA GLU A 562 -8.55 20.41 30.93
C GLU A 562 -8.60 21.74 31.70
N ARG A 563 -7.47 22.45 31.84
CA ARG A 563 -7.41 23.82 32.42
C ARG A 563 -7.61 24.94 31.39
N TRP A 564 -7.74 24.62 30.12
CA TRP A 564 -8.14 25.52 29.03
C TRP A 564 -9.54 25.12 28.56
#